data_AF-A0A963MEZ5-F1
#
_entry.id   AF-A0A963MEZ5-F1
#
_cell.length_a   1.000
_cell.length_b   1.000
_cell.length_c   1.000
_cell.angle_alpha   90.00
_cell.angle_beta   90.00
_cell.angle_gamma   90.00
#
_symmetry.space_group_name_H-M   'P 1'
#
loop_
_entity.id
_entity.type
_entity.pdbx_description
1 polymer ?
#
loop_
_entity_poly.entity_id
_entity_poly.type
_entity_poly.pdbx_seq_one_letter_code
_entity_poly.pdbx_strand_id
1 'polypeptide(L)' 'MKFARVQEKTVNVAAAIQFDLEQKGQSIGHYDLLIAAIALQQNAVLVANNIREFSRIESLKIENWS' A
#
# COMPACT_ATOMS: atom_id res chain seq x y z
N MET A 1 -21.91 -3.44 3.55
CA MET A 1 -20.54 -3.82 3.13
C MET A 1 -19.95 -2.67 2.32
N LYS A 2 -18.74 -2.20 2.65
CA LYS A 2 -18.08 -1.08 1.95
C LYS A 2 -16.94 -1.63 1.11
N PHE A 3 -16.90 -1.27 -0.17
CA PHE A 3 -15.81 -1.62 -1.08
C PHE A 3 -15.03 -0.36 -1.45
N ALA A 4 -13.71 -0.47 -1.49
CA ALA A 4 -12.87 0.55 -2.11
C ALA A 4 -12.79 0.29 -3.62
N ARG A 5 -12.79 1.36 -4.42
CA ARG A 5 -12.60 1.28 -5.87
C ARG A 5 -11.27 1.94 -6.22
N VAL A 6 -10.46 1.25 -7.03
CA VAL A 6 -9.27 1.84 -7.64
C VAL A 6 -9.72 2.97 -8.56
N GLN A 7 -9.15 4.16 -8.35
CA GLN A 7 -9.41 5.37 -9.12
C GLN A 7 -8.08 5.94 -9.60
N GLU A 8 -8.12 6.92 -10.51
CA GLU A 8 -6.93 7.61 -11.01
C GLU A 8 -6.03 8.10 -9.86
N LYS A 9 -6.61 8.73 -8.84
CA LYS A 9 -5.88 9.14 -7.65
C LYS A 9 -5.09 7.99 -7.01
N THR A 10 -5.68 6.79 -6.94
CA THR A 10 -5.06 5.60 -6.32
C THR A 10 -3.84 5.19 -7.13
N VAL A 11 -3.93 5.28 -8.46
CA VAL A 11 -2.81 5.00 -9.37
C VAL A 11 -1.68 6.00 -9.15
N ASN A 12 -1.98 7.29 -8.95
CA ASN A 12 -0.95 8.29 -8.67
C ASN A 12 -0.21 8.02 -7.34
N VAL A 13 -0.94 7.61 -6.30
CA VAL A 13 -0.34 7.21 -5.02
C VAL A 13 0.48 5.93 -5.17
N ALA A 14 -0.03 4.94 -5.90
CA ALA A 14 0.69 3.71 -6.21
C ALA A 14 2.00 3.98 -6.98
N ALA A 15 1.97 4.88 -7.97
CA ALA A 15 3.16 5.28 -8.72
C ALA A 15 4.20 5.96 -7.82
N ALA A 16 3.77 6.82 -6.89
CA ALA A 16 4.67 7.45 -5.93
C ALA A 16 5.33 6.44 -4.99
N ILE A 17 4.57 5.45 -4.50
CA ILE A 17 5.10 4.36 -3.67
C ILE A 17 6.09 3.52 -4.48
N GLN A 18 5.73 3.13 -5.69
CA GLN A 18 6.59 2.31 -6.56
C GLN A 18 7.92 3.01 -6.82
N PHE A 19 7.89 4.30 -7.15
CA PHE A 19 9.09 5.11 -7.35
C PHE A 19 9.98 5.14 -6.11
N ASP A 20 9.42 5.37 -4.92
CA ASP A 20 10.19 5.37 -3.67
C ASP A 20 10.83 3.99 -3.37
N LEU A 21 10.09 2.91 -3.59
CA LEU A 21 10.61 1.55 -3.41
C LEU A 21 11.74 1.25 -4.40
N GLU A 22 11.58 1.62 -5.68
CA GLU A 22 12.60 1.43 -6.71
C GLU A 22 13.88 2.19 -6.38
N GLN A 23 13.77 3.43 -5.90
CA GLN A 23 14.91 4.23 -5.44
C GLN A 23 15.66 3.58 -4.27
N LYS A 24 14.97 2.78 -3.45
CA LYS A 24 15.54 2.01 -2.34
C LYS A 24 16.02 0.60 -2.75
N GLY A 25 15.91 0.24 -4.03
CA GLY A 25 16.21 -1.11 -4.52
C GLY A 25 15.24 -2.18 -3.99
N GLN A 26 14.03 -1.77 -3.63
CA GLN A 26 12.97 -2.62 -3.10
C GLN A 26 11.85 -2.77 -4.13
N SER A 27 11.04 -3.82 -3.96
CA SER A 27 9.85 -4.05 -4.77
C SER A 27 8.68 -4.48 -3.88
N ILE A 28 7.48 -4.45 -4.42
CA ILE A 28 6.28 -5.00 -3.79
C ILE A 28 5.38 -5.57 -4.89
N GLY A 29 4.54 -6.55 -4.56
CA GLY A 29 3.56 -7.07 -5.52
C GLY A 29 2.63 -5.98 -6.08
N HIS A 30 2.29 -6.05 -7.37
CA HIS A 30 1.44 -5.05 -8.03
C HIS A 30 0.07 -4.84 -7.35
N TYR A 31 -0.55 -5.90 -6.83
CA TYR A 31 -1.82 -5.78 -6.10
C TYR A 31 -1.62 -5.23 -4.69
N ASP A 32 -0.55 -5.63 -4.01
CA ASP A 32 -0.19 -5.11 -2.69
C ASP A 32 0.09 -3.61 -2.75
N LEU A 33 0.75 -3.15 -3.82
CA LEU A 33 0.94 -1.73 -4.11
C LEU A 33 -0.39 -0.97 -4.18
N LEU A 34 -1.37 -1.49 -4.93
CA LEU A 34 -2.69 -0.87 -5.07
C LEU A 34 -3.47 -0.89 -3.75
N ILE A 35 -3.39 -1.99 -2.99
CA ILE A 35 -4.02 -2.11 -1.67
C ILE A 35 -3.44 -1.09 -0.70
N ALA A 36 -2.11 -0.97 -0.63
CA ALA A 36 -1.43 0.02 0.19
C ALA A 36 -1.78 1.45 -0.21
N ALA A 37 -1.84 1.74 -1.52
CA ALA A 37 -2.25 3.04 -2.02
C ALA A 37 -3.69 3.40 -1.60
N ILE A 38 -4.62 2.44 -1.65
CA ILE A 38 -5.99 2.62 -1.15
C ILE A 38 -5.99 2.92 0.35
N ALA A 39 -5.25 2.14 1.14
CA ALA A 39 -5.19 2.31 2.59
C ALA A 39 -4.64 3.69 2.98
N LEU A 40 -3.55 4.13 2.35
CA LEU A 40 -2.97 5.46 2.55
C LEU A 40 -3.95 6.58 2.20
N GLN A 41 -4.64 6.49 1.06
CA GLN A 41 -5.63 7.49 0.65
C GLN A 41 -6.80 7.61 1.61
N GLN A 42 -7.17 6.52 2.27
CA GLN A 42 -8.26 6.48 3.24
C GLN A 42 -7.79 6.75 4.66
N ASN A 43 -6.48 6.94 4.88
CA ASN A 43 -5.86 6.98 6.20
C ASN A 43 -6.29 5.77 7.07
N ALA A 44 -6.45 4.61 6.44
CA ALA A 44 -6.92 3.38 7.04
C ALA A 44 -5.76 2.54 7.58
N VAL A 45 -6.09 1.63 8.50
CA VAL A 45 -5.17 0.57 8.95
C VAL A 45 -5.31 -0.62 8.02
N LEU A 46 -4.20 -1.07 7.43
CA LEU A 46 -4.14 -2.27 6.61
C LEU A 46 -3.90 -3.49 7.50
N VAL A 47 -4.87 -4.40 7.57
CA VAL A 47 -4.67 -5.70 8.22
C VAL A 47 -4.11 -6.66 7.17
N ALA A 48 -2.90 -7.18 7.40
CA ALA A 48 -2.25 -8.07 6.43
C ALA A 48 -1.35 -9.10 7.14
N ASN A 49 -1.17 -10.27 6.52
CA ASN A 49 -0.22 -11.27 7.02
C ASN A 49 1.20 -11.02 6.47
N ASN A 50 1.34 -10.39 5.29
CA ASN A 50 2.63 -10.07 4.68
C ASN A 50 3.21 -8.73 5.17
N ILE A 51 3.39 -8.59 6.49
CA ILE A 51 3.85 -7.35 7.11
C ILE A 51 5.19 -6.86 6.54
N ARG A 52 6.08 -7.79 6.18
CA ARG A 52 7.45 -7.48 5.70
C ARG A 52 7.48 -6.69 4.40
N GLU A 53 6.53 -6.92 3.49
CA GLU A 53 6.45 -6.15 2.25
C GLU A 53 5.81 -4.79 2.47
N PHE A 54 4.69 -4.76 3.20
CA PHE A 54 3.97 -3.51 3.50
C PHE A 54 4.78 -2.55 4.37
N SER A 55 5.63 -3.05 5.28
CA SER A 55 6.47 -2.22 6.16
C SER A 55 7.51 -1.38 5.42
N ARG A 56 7.71 -1.61 4.11
CA ARG A 56 8.60 -0.81 3.26
C ARG A 56 7.99 0.54 2.89
N ILE A 57 6.67 0.65 2.99
CA ILE A 57 5.89 1.83 2.58
C ILE A 57 5.79 2.78 3.76
N GLU A 58 6.35 3.98 3.62
CA GLU A 58 6.32 4.98 4.67
C GLU A 58 4.88 5.46 4.95
N SER A 59 4.58 5.75 6.23
CA SER A 59 3.27 6.21 6.71
C SER A 59 2.10 5.22 6.58
N LEU A 60 2.32 4.01 6.04
CA LEU A 60 1.28 2.99 6.00
C LEU A 60 1.07 2.40 7.39
N LYS A 61 -0.15 2.50 7.91
CA LYS A 61 -0.55 1.88 9.18
C LYS A 61 -0.90 0.42 8.92
N ILE A 62 -0.27 -0.50 9.65
CA ILE A 62 -0.40 -1.93 9.41
C ILE A 62 -0.65 -2.64 10.74
N GLU A 63 -1.56 -3.61 10.73
CA GLU A 63 -1.78 -4.55 11.84
C GLU A 63 -1.65 -5.99 11.35
N ASN A 64 -1.13 -6.87 12.23
CA ASN A 64 -1.18 -8.31 12.05
C ASN A 64 -2.14 -8.90 13.09
N TRP A 65 -3.09 -9.73 12.65
CA TRP A 65 -4.08 -10.39 13.51
C TRP A 65 -3.87 -11.91 13.58
N SER A 66 -2.76 -12.42 13.05
CA SER A 66 -2.39 -13.85 13.07
C SER A 66 -1.31 -14.16 14.10
#